data_AF-A0A9Q3E0L0-F1
#
_entry.id   AF-A0A9Q3E0L0-F1
#
_cell.length_a   1.000
_cell.length_b   1.000
_cell.length_c   1.000
_cell.angle_alpha   90.00
_cell.angle_beta   90.00
_cell.angle_gamma   90.00
#
_symmetry.space_group_name_H-M   'P 1'
#
loop_
_entity.id
_entity.type
_entity.pdbx_description
1 polymer ?
#
loop_
_entity_poly.entity_id
_entity_poly.type
_entity_poly.pdbx_seq_one_letter_code
_entity_poly.pdbx_strand_id
1 'polypeptide(L)'
;MYWVTGLTPGAYRSYNECLVSVDRFSRTPIVLPCHKDDTAMDTAPLIWNIVISWTGIFTKIISNRDHKLTSALWKYLHKLFGTALLFSTTYHPQTDGLAERMIQTLEYMVKRICAYGLESKDCDGLTHDWFNLLPELEFSYKTSIHASTNQNSAIL
;
A
#
# COMPACT_ATOMS: atom_id res chain seq x y z
N MET A 1 3.55 -5.33 2.39
CA MET A 1 3.24 -4.59 1.14
C MET A 1 2.24 -5.38 0.33
N TYR A 2 1.15 -4.74 -0.10
CA TYR A 2 0.07 -5.36 -0.88
C TYR A 2 -0.47 -4.36 -1.91
N TRP A 3 -0.86 -4.85 -3.09
CA TRP A 3 -1.59 -4.05 -4.07
C TRP A 3 -3.08 -4.18 -3.87
N VAL A 4 -3.76 -3.04 -3.82
CA VAL A 4 -5.21 -2.94 -3.83
C VAL A 4 -5.64 -2.76 -5.28
N THR A 5 -6.15 -3.83 -5.87
CA THR A 5 -6.56 -3.89 -7.27
C THR A 5 -8.04 -3.57 -7.45
N GLY A 6 -8.46 -3.31 -8.69
CA GLY A 6 -9.88 -3.17 -9.05
C GLY A 6 -10.47 -1.82 -8.65
N LEU A 7 -9.63 -0.79 -8.58
CA LEU A 7 -10.05 0.58 -8.36
C LEU A 7 -10.53 1.18 -9.69
N THR A 8 -11.51 2.09 -9.64
CA THR A 8 -11.88 2.88 -10.81
C THR A 8 -10.72 3.80 -11.21
N PRO A 9 -10.47 3.99 -12.52
CA PRO A 9 -9.40 4.88 -12.97
C PRO A 9 -9.56 6.30 -12.40
N GLY A 10 -8.54 6.80 -11.72
CA GLY A 10 -8.51 8.15 -11.17
C GLY A 10 -8.29 9.18 -12.28
N ALA A 11 -9.25 10.10 -12.46
CA ALA A 11 -9.49 10.85 -13.70
C ALA A 11 -8.28 11.03 -14.64
N TYR A 12 -7.53 12.13 -14.54
CA TYR A 12 -6.54 12.51 -15.56
C TYR A 12 -5.22 11.72 -15.49
N ARG A 13 -4.94 11.05 -14.37
CA ARG A 13 -3.73 10.22 -14.20
C ARG A 13 -3.96 8.74 -14.49
N SER A 14 -5.23 8.34 -14.58
CA SER A 14 -5.70 6.98 -14.81
C SER A 14 -5.14 5.93 -13.84
N TYR A 15 -4.75 6.32 -12.62
CA TYR A 15 -4.35 5.37 -11.58
C TYR A 15 -5.51 4.43 -11.30
N ASN A 16 -5.25 3.12 -11.28
CA ASN A 16 -6.28 2.08 -11.14
C ASN A 16 -5.89 1.00 -10.11
N GLU A 17 -4.80 1.25 -9.37
CA GLU A 17 -4.27 0.38 -8.34
C GLU A 17 -3.58 1.22 -7.25
N CYS A 18 -3.51 0.70 -6.02
CA CYS A 18 -2.70 1.30 -4.95
C CYS A 18 -1.72 0.29 -4.36
N LEU A 19 -0.48 0.71 -4.14
CA LEU A 19 0.42 0.00 -3.24
C LEU A 19 0.16 0.46 -1.81
N VAL A 20 -0.18 -0.48 -0.93
CA VAL A 20 -0.31 -0.27 0.52
C VAL A 20 0.88 -0.93 1.22
N SER A 21 1.63 -0.13 1.95
CA SER A 21 2.70 -0.56 2.85
C SER A 21 2.41 -0.09 4.27
N VAL A 22 2.82 -0.88 5.25
CA VAL A 22 2.70 -0.53 6.67
C VAL A 22 3.98 -0.98 7.34
N ASP A 23 4.60 -0.08 8.09
CA ASP A 23 5.60 -0.49 9.07
C ASP A 23 4.88 -1.09 10.29
N ARG A 24 5.15 -2.36 10.59
CA ARG A 24 4.52 -3.09 11.69
C ARG A 24 4.85 -2.46 13.06
N PHE A 25 6.02 -1.84 13.22
CA PHE A 25 6.45 -1.29 14.50
C PHE A 25 5.78 0.06 14.78
N SER A 26 6.02 1.06 13.94
CA SER A 26 5.42 2.39 14.08
C SER A 26 3.94 2.44 13.72
N ARG A 27 3.45 1.41 13.00
CA ARG A 27 2.07 1.33 12.46
C ARG A 27 1.76 2.44 11.47
N THR A 28 2.80 3.02 10.88
CA THR A 28 2.71 4.07 9.89
C THR A 28 2.30 3.46 8.55
N PRO A 29 1.13 3.83 7.99
CA PRO A 29 0.74 3.46 6.65
C PRO A 29 1.45 4.35 5.63
N ILE A 30 1.71 3.77 4.47
CA ILE A 30 2.09 4.45 3.24
C ILE A 30 1.21 3.88 2.13
N VAL A 31 0.46 4.74 1.44
CA VAL A 31 -0.48 4.39 0.38
C VAL A 31 -0.12 5.17 -0.87
N LEU A 32 0.26 4.46 -1.92
CA LEU A 32 0.78 5.06 -3.15
C LEU A 32 -0.12 4.68 -4.32
N PRO A 33 -0.62 5.67 -5.08
CA PRO A 33 -1.37 5.37 -6.29
C PRO A 33 -0.40 4.89 -7.38
N CYS A 34 -0.83 3.91 -8.15
CA CYS A 34 -0.03 3.28 -9.20
C CYS A 34 -0.94 2.73 -10.30
N HIS A 35 -0.32 2.16 -11.34
CA HIS A 35 -1.03 1.50 -12.42
C HIS A 35 -0.90 -0.01 -12.28
N LYS A 36 -2.00 -0.71 -12.56
CA LYS A 36 -2.06 -2.17 -12.58
C LYS A 36 -0.97 -2.77 -13.46
N ASP A 37 -0.71 -2.13 -14.60
CA ASP A 37 0.24 -2.58 -15.60
C ASP A 37 1.69 -2.12 -15.33
N ASP A 38 1.94 -1.43 -14.20
CA ASP A 38 3.29 -1.05 -13.78
C ASP A 38 4.18 -2.29 -13.64
N THR A 39 5.35 -2.23 -14.25
CA THR A 39 6.32 -3.32 -14.13
C THR A 39 7.07 -3.25 -12.81
N ALA A 40 7.86 -4.29 -12.52
CA ALA A 40 8.80 -4.24 -11.39
C ALA A 40 9.79 -3.08 -11.51
N MET A 41 10.17 -2.68 -12.73
CA MET A 41 11.09 -1.55 -12.96
C MET A 41 10.43 -0.20 -12.68
N ASP A 42 9.13 -0.06 -12.96
CA ASP A 42 8.39 1.18 -12.66
C ASP A 42 8.10 1.30 -11.16
N THR A 43 7.81 0.14 -10.53
CA THR A 43 7.46 0.05 -9.12
C THR A 43 8.67 0.23 -8.19
N ALA A 44 9.86 -0.26 -8.56
CA ALA A 44 11.02 -0.22 -7.68
C ALA A 44 11.44 1.21 -7.26
N PRO A 45 11.53 2.20 -8.18
CA PRO A 45 11.77 3.60 -7.82
C PRO A 45 10.68 4.18 -6.91
N LEU A 46 9.41 3.84 -7.13
CA LEU A 46 8.30 4.31 -6.31
C LEU A 46 8.42 3.80 -4.86
N ILE A 47 8.76 2.53 -4.68
CA ILE A 47 8.99 1.95 -3.35
C ILE A 47 10.23 2.57 -2.70
N TRP A 48 11.32 2.74 -3.46
CA TRP A 48 12.55 3.35 -2.95
C TRP A 48 12.34 4.78 -2.46
N ASN A 49 11.77 5.62 -3.34
CA ASN A 49 11.66 7.06 -3.12
C ASN A 49 10.68 7.42 -2.02
N ILE A 50 9.71 6.56 -1.72
CA ILE A 50 8.67 6.88 -0.74
C ILE A 50 8.66 5.90 0.43
N VAL A 51 8.59 4.59 0.20
CA VAL A 51 8.51 3.67 1.33
C VAL A 51 9.83 3.60 2.06
N ILE A 52 10.93 3.29 1.36
CA ILE A 52 12.24 3.08 1.99
C ILE A 52 12.85 4.40 2.49
N SER A 53 12.67 5.51 1.77
CA SER A 53 13.18 6.81 2.21
C SER A 53 12.54 7.30 3.52
N TRP A 54 11.24 7.01 3.74
CA TRP A 54 10.52 7.42 4.94
C TRP A 54 10.65 6.44 6.11
N THR A 55 10.71 5.14 5.84
CA THR A 55 10.72 4.10 6.89
C THR A 55 12.10 3.49 7.15
N GLY A 56 13.08 3.78 6.28
CA GLY A 56 14.36 3.12 6.26
C GLY A 56 14.30 1.73 5.61
N ILE A 57 15.39 0.98 5.75
CA ILE A 57 15.50 -0.38 5.21
C ILE A 57 14.90 -1.37 6.20
N PHE A 58 13.88 -2.11 5.77
CA PHE A 58 13.31 -3.18 6.56
C PHE A 58 14.24 -4.39 6.65
N THR A 59 14.26 -5.03 7.82
CA THR A 59 14.90 -6.35 7.99
C THR A 59 14.09 -7.47 7.34
N LYS A 60 12.76 -7.33 7.31
CA LYS A 60 11.84 -8.30 6.71
C LYS A 60 10.70 -7.56 6.01
N ILE A 61 10.35 -8.00 4.80
CA ILE A 61 9.16 -7.53 4.09
C ILE A 61 8.24 -8.72 3.90
N ILE A 62 7.01 -8.59 4.41
CA ILE A 62 5.93 -9.53 4.16
C ILE A 62 5.02 -8.97 3.05
N SER A 63 4.79 -9.76 2.02
CA SER A 63 3.97 -9.36 0.88
C SER A 63 3.22 -10.53 0.26
N ASN A 64 2.22 -10.23 -0.57
CA ASN A 64 1.64 -11.22 -1.46
C ASN A 64 2.64 -11.65 -2.55
N ARG A 65 2.27 -12.67 -3.34
CA ARG A 65 3.07 -13.19 -4.46
C ARG A 65 2.89 -12.40 -5.76
N ASP A 66 2.76 -11.08 -5.67
CA ASP A 66 2.64 -10.26 -6.88
C ASP A 66 3.89 -10.42 -7.77
N HIS A 67 3.69 -10.48 -9.09
CA HIS A 67 4.77 -10.61 -10.07
C HIS A 67 5.79 -9.46 -9.98
N LYS A 68 5.36 -8.25 -9.61
CA LYS A 68 6.23 -7.09 -9.39
C LYS A 68 7.25 -7.39 -8.28
N LEU A 69 6.82 -8.04 -7.20
CA LEU A 69 7.64 -8.41 -6.04
C LEU A 69 8.38 -9.75 -6.16
N THR A 70 7.91 -10.66 -7.01
CA THR A 70 8.59 -11.95 -7.23
C THR A 70 9.63 -11.87 -8.36
N SER A 71 9.74 -10.71 -9.01
CA SER A 71 10.69 -10.40 -10.07
C SER A 71 12.15 -10.57 -9.64
N ALA A 72 13.03 -10.83 -10.62
CA ALA A 72 14.46 -10.93 -10.37
C ALA A 72 15.02 -9.62 -9.81
N LEU A 73 14.60 -8.47 -10.37
CA LEU A 73 15.00 -7.15 -9.91
C LEU A 73 14.73 -6.98 -8.41
N TRP A 74 13.52 -7.26 -7.96
CA TRP A 74 13.13 -7.11 -6.56
C TRP A 74 13.93 -8.01 -5.63
N LYS A 75 14.13 -9.27 -6.02
CA LYS A 75 14.95 -10.23 -5.26
C LYS A 75 16.40 -9.79 -5.14
N TYR A 76 16.99 -9.29 -6.24
CA TYR A 76 18.37 -8.79 -6.22
C TYR A 76 18.50 -7.53 -5.37
N LEU A 77 17.57 -6.58 -5.50
CA LEU A 77 17.54 -5.35 -4.73
C LEU A 77 17.54 -5.62 -3.21
N HIS A 78 16.63 -6.48 -2.75
CA HIS A 78 16.55 -6.80 -1.32
C HIS A 78 17.68 -7.69 -0.82
N LYS A 79 18.27 -8.52 -1.69
CA LYS A 79 19.51 -9.24 -1.36
C LYS A 79 20.65 -8.27 -1.06
N LEU A 80 20.77 -7.18 -1.81
CA LEU A 80 21.78 -6.14 -1.56
C LEU A 80 21.55 -5.42 -0.22
N PHE A 81 20.28 -5.18 0.14
CA PHE A 81 19.93 -4.55 1.41
C PHE A 81 19.98 -5.47 2.62
N GLY A 82 20.17 -6.79 2.42
CA GLY A 82 20.07 -7.77 3.50
C GLY A 82 18.64 -7.92 4.04
N THR A 83 17.63 -7.50 3.29
CA THR A 83 16.21 -7.63 3.65
C THR A 83 15.71 -9.03 3.32
N ALA A 84 15.09 -9.72 4.27
CA ALA A 84 14.42 -10.99 4.00
C ALA A 84 13.04 -10.75 3.37
N LEU A 85 12.80 -11.34 2.20
CA LEU A 85 11.50 -11.33 1.53
C LEU A 85 10.69 -12.55 1.97
N LEU A 86 9.53 -12.30 2.57
CA LEU A 86 8.58 -13.32 3.02
C LEU A 86 7.29 -13.17 2.22
N PHE A 87 7.00 -14.16 1.39
CA PHE A 87 5.77 -14.17 0.60
C PHE A 87 4.67 -14.90 1.37
N SER A 88 3.57 -14.21 1.67
CA SER A 88 2.42 -14.84 2.31
C SER A 88 1.83 -15.91 1.39
N THR A 89 1.52 -17.07 1.96
CA THR A 89 0.65 -18.06 1.35
C THR A 89 -0.79 -17.72 1.72
N THR A 90 -1.72 -17.81 0.78
CA THR A 90 -3.15 -17.80 1.09
C THR A 90 -3.37 -18.80 2.23
N TYR A 91 -3.86 -18.33 3.38
CA TYR A 91 -3.90 -19.04 4.67
C TYR A 91 -2.53 -19.36 5.28
N HIS A 92 -2.06 -18.58 6.27
CA HIS A 92 -1.36 -19.07 7.48
C HIS A 92 -1.35 -17.97 8.57
N PRO A 93 -2.46 -17.80 9.32
CA PRO A 93 -2.54 -16.84 10.41
C PRO A 93 -1.88 -17.42 11.65
N GLN A 94 -0.60 -17.11 11.92
CA GLN A 94 -0.04 -17.39 13.24
C GLN A 94 1.04 -16.43 13.75
N THR A 95 1.58 -15.51 12.92
CA THR A 95 2.61 -14.55 13.40
C THR A 95 2.48 -13.12 12.86
N ASP A 96 1.73 -12.89 11.78
CA ASP A 96 1.58 -11.57 11.13
C ASP A 96 0.16 -11.00 11.11
N GLY A 97 -0.77 -11.59 11.85
CA GLY A 97 -2.17 -11.16 11.87
C GLY A 97 -2.38 -9.69 12.28
N LEU A 98 -1.41 -9.02 12.90
CA LEU A 98 -1.47 -7.57 13.16
C LEU A 98 -1.23 -6.75 11.88
N ALA A 99 -0.12 -6.99 11.17
CA ALA A 99 0.18 -6.28 9.93
C ALA A 99 -0.86 -6.59 8.85
N GLU A 100 -1.33 -7.84 8.78
CA GLU A 100 -2.42 -8.25 7.88
C GLU A 100 -3.72 -7.48 8.19
N ARG A 101 -4.12 -7.37 9.46
CA ARG A 101 -5.31 -6.58 9.86
C ARG A 101 -5.18 -5.10 9.52
N MET A 102 -3.98 -4.53 9.70
CA MET A 102 -3.70 -3.13 9.35
C MET A 102 -3.87 -2.91 7.85
N ILE A 103 -3.27 -3.77 7.04
CA ILE A 103 -3.39 -3.72 5.58
C ILE A 103 -4.84 -3.92 5.13
N GLN A 104 -5.59 -4.87 5.71
CA GLN A 104 -7.01 -5.05 5.39
C GLN A 104 -7.85 -3.81 5.70
N THR A 105 -7.56 -3.13 6.82
CA THR A 105 -8.24 -1.88 7.19
C THR A 105 -7.93 -0.79 6.16
N LEU A 106 -6.66 -0.63 5.77
CA LEU A 106 -6.25 0.35 4.77
C LEU A 106 -6.82 0.04 3.39
N GLU A 107 -6.84 -1.23 2.98
CA GLU A 107 -7.47 -1.68 1.73
C GLU A 107 -8.96 -1.30 1.71
N TYR A 108 -9.67 -1.54 2.81
CA TYR A 108 -11.06 -1.13 2.94
C TYR A 108 -11.23 0.39 2.83
N MET A 109 -10.39 1.17 3.53
CA MET A 109 -10.42 2.64 3.45
C MET A 109 -10.15 3.14 2.02
N VAL A 110 -9.15 2.59 1.33
CA VAL A 110 -8.82 2.94 -0.06
C VAL A 110 -10.02 2.68 -0.96
N LYS A 111 -10.63 1.50 -0.88
CA LYS A 111 -11.82 1.16 -1.68
C LYS A 111 -12.99 2.11 -1.40
N ARG A 112 -13.19 2.50 -0.13
CA ARG A 112 -14.26 3.42 0.26
C ARG A 112 -14.02 4.82 -0.29
N ILE A 113 -12.80 5.33 -0.23
CA ILE A 113 -12.44 6.64 -0.80
C ILE A 113 -12.53 6.63 -2.33
N CYS A 114 -12.12 5.54 -2.98
CA CYS A 114 -12.26 5.41 -4.44
C CYS A 114 -13.72 5.39 -4.88
N ALA A 115 -14.61 4.77 -4.09
CA ALA A 115 -16.04 4.75 -4.35
C ALA A 115 -16.77 6.04 -3.96
N TYR A 116 -16.17 6.86 -3.10
CA TYR A 116 -16.75 8.13 -2.66
C TYR A 116 -16.71 9.15 -3.81
N GLY A 117 -17.82 9.84 -4.05
CA GLY A 117 -17.87 10.92 -5.04
C GLY A 117 -17.64 10.48 -6.49
N LEU A 118 -17.91 9.22 -6.83
CA LEU A 118 -17.88 8.76 -8.23
C LEU A 118 -18.88 9.57 -9.06
N GLU A 119 -18.37 10.43 -9.93
CA GLU A 119 -19.16 11.21 -10.88
C GLU A 119 -19.12 10.55 -12.25
N SER A 120 -20.27 10.49 -12.91
CA SER A 120 -20.35 10.02 -14.30
C SER A 120 -19.81 11.10 -15.23
N LYS A 121 -18.69 10.82 -15.92
CA LYS A 121 -18.21 11.64 -17.02
C LYS A 121 -18.58 11.00 -18.35
N ASP A 122 -19.14 11.80 -19.25
CA ASP A 122 -19.81 11.36 -20.48
C ASP A 122 -18.96 10.42 -21.36
N CYS A 123 -17.63 10.60 -21.39
CA CYS A 123 -16.71 9.80 -22.23
C CYS A 123 -15.74 8.89 -21.46
N ASP A 124 -15.56 9.08 -20.14
CA ASP A 124 -14.52 8.40 -19.34
C ASP A 124 -15.10 7.46 -18.27
N GLY A 125 -16.43 7.37 -18.15
CA GLY A 125 -17.11 6.55 -17.13
C GLY A 125 -17.16 7.22 -15.75
N LEU A 126 -17.37 6.40 -14.70
CA LEU A 126 -17.37 6.88 -13.31
C LEU A 126 -15.93 7.19 -12.87
N THR A 127 -15.58 8.47 -12.79
CA THR A 127 -14.22 8.91 -12.43
C THR A 127 -14.26 9.90 -11.28
N HIS A 128 -13.25 9.84 -10.43
CA HIS A 128 -13.03 10.76 -9.32
C HIS A 128 -11.52 10.80 -9.04
N ASP A 129 -10.98 11.95 -8.64
CA ASP A 129 -9.56 12.13 -8.32
C ASP A 129 -9.22 11.61 -6.91
N TRP A 130 -9.61 10.37 -6.63
CA TRP A 130 -9.48 9.73 -5.32
C TRP A 130 -8.04 9.69 -4.81
N PHE A 131 -7.05 9.69 -5.71
CA PHE A 131 -5.64 9.67 -5.34
C PHE A 131 -5.19 10.93 -4.58
N ASN A 132 -5.89 12.06 -4.77
CA ASN A 132 -5.62 13.29 -4.01
C ASN A 132 -6.04 13.19 -2.54
N LEU A 133 -6.91 12.23 -2.21
CA LEU A 133 -7.40 11.99 -0.84
C LEU A 133 -6.55 10.98 -0.07
N LEU A 134 -5.56 10.34 -0.71
CA LEU A 134 -4.68 9.39 -0.04
C LEU A 134 -3.89 9.99 1.14
N PRO A 135 -3.35 11.22 1.06
CA PRO A 135 -2.69 11.85 2.22
C PRO A 135 -3.65 12.03 3.40
N GLU A 136 -4.91 12.38 3.14
CA GLU A 136 -5.94 12.51 4.18
C GLU A 136 -6.28 11.15 4.80
N LEU A 137 -6.34 10.08 3.98
CA LEU A 137 -6.50 8.70 4.46
C LEU A 137 -5.37 8.32 5.39
N GLU A 138 -4.12 8.53 4.97
CA GLU A 138 -2.95 8.22 5.78
C GLU A 138 -2.94 9.01 7.09
N PHE A 139 -3.22 10.31 7.03
CA PHE A 139 -3.30 11.16 8.21
C PHE A 139 -4.40 10.69 9.17
N SER A 140 -5.59 10.40 8.64
CA SER A 140 -6.73 9.91 9.43
C SER A 140 -6.40 8.58 10.11
N TYR A 141 -5.71 7.67 9.41
CA TYR A 141 -5.26 6.42 10.00
C TYR A 141 -4.20 6.65 11.08
N LYS A 142 -3.19 7.48 10.82
CA LYS A 142 -2.10 7.78 11.75
C LYS A 142 -2.59 8.45 13.05
N THR A 143 -3.64 9.26 12.97
CA THR A 143 -4.21 9.99 14.11
C THR A 143 -5.29 9.22 14.87
N SER A 144 -5.81 8.13 14.28
CA SER A 144 -6.78 7.24 14.93
C SER A 144 -6.15 6.41 16.04
N ILE A 145 -6.88 6.23 17.15
CA ILE A 145 -6.43 5.40 18.27
C ILE A 145 -6.54 3.93 17.88
N HIS A 146 -5.41 3.21 17.92
CA HIS A 146 -5.41 1.77 17.68
C HIS A 146 -5.77 1.01 18.96
N ALA A 147 -6.82 0.18 18.89
CA ALA A 147 -7.33 -0.59 20.02
C ALA A 147 -6.27 -1.47 20.73
N SER A 148 -5.20 -1.86 20.05
CA SER A 148 -4.14 -2.69 20.62
C SER A 148 -3.04 -1.92 21.38
N THR A 149 -2.90 -0.60 21.18
CA THR A 149 -1.94 0.26 21.93
C THR A 149 -2.61 1.33 22.76
N ASN A 150 -3.90 1.62 22.51
CA ASN A 150 -4.61 2.76 23.06
C ASN A 150 -3.91 4.12 22.77
N GLN A 151 -3.15 4.16 21.67
CA GLN A 151 -2.43 5.33 21.17
C GLN A 151 -2.59 5.41 19.65
N ASN A 152 -2.38 6.60 19.08
CA ASN A 152 -2.30 6.78 17.64
C ASN A 152 -0.85 6.57 17.14
N SER A 153 -0.69 6.33 15.85
CA SER A 153 0.60 6.00 15.23
C SER A 153 1.51 7.23 15.05
N ALA A 154 0.98 8.44 15.21
CA ALA A 154 1.71 9.69 15.06
C ALA A 154 2.49 10.13 16.33
N ILE A 155 2.29 9.44 17.46
CA ILE A 155 2.87 9.79 18.77
C ILE A 155 4.02 8.83 19.20
N LEU A 156 4.38 7.85 18.37
CA LEU A 156 5.56 6.98 18.60
C LEU A 156 6.85 7.60 18.06
#